data_AF-A0A7N5JY43-F1
#
_entry.id   AF-A0A7N5JY43-F1
#
_cell.length_a   1.000
_cell.length_b   1.000
_cell.length_c   1.000
_cell.angle_alpha   90.00
_cell.angle_beta   90.00
_cell.angle_gamma   90.00
#
_symmetry.space_group_name_H-M   'P 1'
#
loop_
_entity.id
_entity.type
_entity.pdbx_description
1 polymer ?
#
loop_
_entity_poly.entity_id
_entity_poly.type
_entity_poly.pdbx_seq_one_letter_code
_entity_poly.pdbx_strand_id
1 'polypeptide(L)'
;MAPRRLLLVGEGNFSFAAALSETLNASTRVTATCLQSPAELARDPVARENLQRLRERGTEVRFGVDCTQLADAFEPHHREFDRIYFNFPHCGRKAGVAKNRELLAKFFQSCKDVLAEEGEVHVALCRGQGGTPADKPMREWHNSWQVVAMAALGGFILSDVHPFSCEAVPGYKCTGYRSQDKSFHVEDALNHIFTRSLPFEGSQPRIFRIKLGDRWFSFPEPDALVGKLNRGFLEAPSCHPIKTINEKLIAELGKAFPLKRLKCSFPLLPERSTSVLTSWNCDSLSAAFWISLCEDNSNSESLTDGTTQDMEDFLVLFSEFSLKDPGRDSREEAHEGIYGQTKVCLRPSLLAHAQTVIQAPDFLPGSLHVLSGPVFQKCPILPFTMPAFHETLFILGFNKNLRDDYFQSLLDHLKGTLDSLLTQTLLEGSKLSRSVEFIFQSNEKDYIIKVKSHNFGSDCAKDLIIGSVTTSATSIIHKDQCFMFVSMNLDLLAMLVWGISDWRMLWTFDHRFLKNFVPGKIEPFKSYSLYPPCYVHDISFWLDEKKEFDELEFHTVARAVSQDTVISIQFLSRFQHPKTQQVSLCYRLTYQTCDKALTQHQVGSMQSQFRKEIQQRLHVIPR
;
A
#
# COMPACT_ATOMS: atom_id res chain seq x y z
N MET A 1 20.87 -15.40 -21.95
CA MET A 1 19.85 -15.57 -20.89
C MET A 1 19.80 -17.04 -20.53
N ALA A 2 19.68 -17.37 -19.25
CA ALA A 2 19.44 -18.75 -18.82
C ALA A 2 18.08 -19.24 -19.39
N PRO A 3 17.94 -20.55 -19.68
CA PRO A 3 16.68 -21.07 -20.19
C PRO A 3 15.60 -20.98 -19.12
N ARG A 4 14.38 -20.63 -19.52
CA ARG A 4 13.22 -20.56 -18.61
C ARG A 4 12.89 -21.96 -18.10
N ARG A 5 12.64 -22.12 -16.80
CA ARG A 5 12.46 -23.42 -16.15
C ARG A 5 11.02 -23.58 -15.67
N LEU A 6 10.36 -24.64 -16.14
CA LEU A 6 8.98 -24.95 -15.78
C LEU A 6 8.93 -26.27 -15.02
N LEU A 7 8.23 -26.29 -13.89
CA LEU A 7 7.94 -27.48 -13.10
C LEU A 7 6.46 -27.82 -13.23
N LEU A 8 6.15 -29.05 -13.62
CA LEU A 8 4.78 -29.58 -13.65
C LEU A 8 4.62 -30.60 -12.52
N VAL A 9 3.68 -30.36 -11.61
CA VAL A 9 3.46 -31.23 -10.44
C VAL A 9 2.14 -31.99 -10.52
N GLY A 10 2.17 -33.24 -10.06
CA GLY A 10 0.98 -34.09 -10.01
C GLY A 10 0.47 -34.53 -11.37
N GLU A 11 1.37 -34.70 -12.37
CA GLU A 11 0.99 -35.20 -13.69
C GLU A 11 0.40 -36.62 -13.57
N GLY A 12 -0.88 -36.77 -13.93
CA GLY A 12 -1.56 -38.07 -13.86
C GLY A 12 -1.15 -39.03 -14.98
N ASN A 13 -1.18 -38.56 -16.23
CA ASN A 13 -0.84 -39.32 -17.44
C ASN A 13 0.20 -38.62 -18.33
N PHE A 14 0.84 -37.56 -17.82
CA PHE A 14 1.85 -36.75 -18.52
C PHE A 14 1.38 -36.07 -19.84
N SER A 15 0.08 -36.05 -20.12
CA SER A 15 -0.44 -35.48 -21.37
C SER A 15 -0.25 -33.97 -21.45
N PHE A 16 -0.32 -33.25 -20.32
CA PHE A 16 -0.08 -31.81 -20.27
C PHE A 16 1.39 -31.51 -20.55
N ALA A 17 2.30 -32.21 -19.85
CA ALA A 17 3.73 -32.09 -20.07
C ALA A 17 4.12 -32.38 -21.52
N ALA A 18 3.60 -33.46 -22.10
CA ALA A 18 3.90 -33.84 -23.47
C ALA A 18 3.45 -32.77 -24.46
N ALA A 19 2.19 -32.34 -24.37
CA ALA A 19 1.62 -31.30 -25.24
C ALA A 19 2.34 -29.95 -25.10
N LEU A 20 2.69 -29.56 -23.87
CA LEU A 20 3.42 -28.32 -23.61
C LEU A 20 4.84 -28.38 -24.17
N SER A 21 5.54 -29.52 -24.05
CA SER A 21 6.88 -29.70 -24.60
C SER A 21 6.95 -29.65 -26.13
N GLU A 22 5.81 -29.77 -26.82
CA GLU A 22 5.72 -29.68 -28.28
C GLU A 22 5.63 -28.25 -28.79
N THR A 23 5.08 -27.35 -27.99
CA THR A 23 4.83 -25.95 -28.36
C THR A 23 5.89 -24.99 -27.85
N LEU A 24 6.72 -25.41 -26.89
CA LEU A 24 7.74 -24.56 -26.27
C LEU A 24 9.02 -24.44 -27.11
N ASN A 25 9.61 -23.25 -27.04
CA ASN A 25 10.89 -22.94 -27.68
C ASN A 25 12.04 -23.70 -26.98
N ALA A 26 13.13 -23.95 -27.71
CA ALA A 26 14.33 -24.64 -27.20
C ALA A 26 15.01 -23.94 -25.99
N SER A 27 14.67 -22.69 -25.72
CA SER A 27 15.13 -21.92 -24.55
C SER A 27 14.32 -22.19 -23.27
N THR A 28 13.39 -23.15 -23.26
CA THR A 28 12.59 -23.51 -22.09
C THR A 28 12.86 -24.97 -21.69
N ARG A 29 13.15 -25.20 -20.41
CA ARG A 29 13.32 -26.53 -19.83
C ARG A 29 12.09 -26.90 -19.03
N VAL A 30 11.52 -28.06 -19.32
CA VAL A 30 10.37 -28.62 -18.61
C VAL A 30 10.85 -29.77 -17.73
N THR A 31 10.40 -29.77 -16.48
CA THR A 31 10.54 -30.91 -15.56
C THR A 31 9.13 -31.35 -15.16
N ALA A 32 8.75 -32.57 -15.54
CA ALA A 32 7.44 -33.14 -15.26
C ALA A 32 7.51 -34.14 -14.11
N THR A 33 6.59 -34.04 -13.15
CA THR A 33 6.64 -34.84 -11.92
C THR A 33 5.29 -35.46 -11.57
N CYS A 34 5.33 -36.64 -10.97
CA CYS A 34 4.17 -37.32 -10.43
C CYS A 34 4.50 -38.01 -9.10
N LEU A 35 3.48 -38.29 -8.29
CA LEU A 35 3.62 -39.02 -7.03
C LEU A 35 3.73 -40.53 -7.25
N GLN A 36 3.13 -41.05 -8.32
CA GLN A 36 3.08 -42.47 -8.65
C GLN A 36 4.47 -43.02 -9.02
N SER A 37 4.67 -44.30 -8.75
CA SER A 37 5.86 -45.03 -9.20
C SER A 37 5.80 -45.35 -10.69
N PRO A 38 6.95 -45.60 -11.35
CA PRO A 38 6.98 -46.04 -12.75
C PRO A 38 6.15 -47.31 -13.01
N ALA A 39 6.11 -48.23 -12.05
CA ALA A 39 5.39 -49.50 -12.16
C ALA A 39 3.87 -49.32 -12.16
N GLU A 40 3.35 -48.32 -11.44
CA GLU A 40 1.92 -47.99 -11.43
C GLU A 40 1.49 -47.35 -12.75
N LEU A 41 2.31 -46.43 -13.28
CA LEU A 41 2.04 -45.73 -14.54
C LEU A 41 2.20 -46.61 -15.77
N ALA A 42 3.04 -47.65 -15.73
CA ALA A 42 3.19 -48.60 -16.83
C ALA A 42 1.88 -49.33 -17.20
N ARG A 43 0.88 -49.31 -16.32
CA ARG A 43 -0.45 -49.89 -16.54
C ARG A 43 -1.38 -48.99 -17.35
N ASP A 44 -1.07 -47.69 -17.45
CA ASP A 44 -1.82 -46.73 -18.24
C ASP A 44 -1.18 -46.58 -19.63
N PRO A 45 -1.86 -47.03 -20.71
CA PRO A 45 -1.31 -46.94 -22.06
C PRO A 45 -1.10 -45.49 -22.52
N VAL A 46 -1.92 -44.55 -22.07
CA VAL A 46 -1.82 -43.12 -22.41
C VAL A 46 -0.60 -42.52 -21.72
N ALA A 47 -0.38 -42.84 -20.44
CA ALA A 47 0.80 -42.39 -19.72
C ALA A 47 2.09 -42.89 -20.37
N ARG A 48 2.13 -44.15 -20.80
CA ARG A 48 3.30 -44.74 -21.48
C ARG A 48 3.64 -44.03 -22.79
N GLU A 49 2.63 -43.72 -23.60
CA GLU A 49 2.81 -42.98 -24.87
C GLU A 49 3.37 -41.57 -24.61
N ASN A 50 2.81 -40.84 -23.65
CA ASN A 50 3.29 -39.49 -23.31
C ASN A 50 4.69 -39.50 -22.71
N LEU A 51 5.03 -40.48 -21.87
CA LEU A 51 6.38 -40.64 -21.33
C LEU A 51 7.41 -40.91 -22.42
N GLN A 52 7.05 -41.66 -23.47
CA GLN A 52 7.92 -41.86 -24.62
C GLN A 52 8.15 -40.54 -25.38
N ARG A 53 7.08 -39.79 -25.68
CA ARG A 53 7.15 -38.46 -26.33
C ARG A 53 8.06 -37.50 -25.55
N LEU A 54 7.94 -37.48 -24.23
CA LEU A 54 8.77 -36.66 -23.34
C LEU A 54 10.25 -37.07 -23.39
N ARG A 55 10.54 -38.38 -23.40
CA ARG A 55 11.91 -38.90 -23.49
C ARG A 55 12.57 -38.53 -24.81
N GLU A 56 11.86 -38.65 -25.93
CA GLU A 56 12.34 -38.31 -27.27
C GLU A 56 12.73 -36.82 -27.38
N ARG A 57 12.07 -35.95 -26.61
CA ARG A 57 12.36 -34.52 -26.51
C ARG A 57 13.40 -34.15 -25.45
N GLY A 58 13.90 -35.12 -24.69
CA GLY A 58 14.85 -34.88 -23.60
C GLY A 58 14.23 -34.14 -22.41
N THR A 59 12.91 -34.20 -22.23
CA THR A 59 12.23 -33.61 -21.07
C THR A 59 12.54 -34.41 -19.82
N GLU A 60 12.83 -33.72 -18.72
CA GLU A 60 13.13 -34.37 -17.45
C GLU A 60 11.83 -34.87 -16.80
N VAL A 61 11.81 -36.15 -16.40
CA VAL A 61 10.67 -36.78 -15.71
C VAL A 61 11.12 -37.33 -14.37
N ARG A 62 10.42 -36.97 -13.29
CA ARG A 62 10.66 -37.50 -11.93
C ARG A 62 9.40 -38.17 -11.38
N PHE A 63 9.60 -39.33 -10.77
CA PHE A 63 8.54 -40.13 -10.14
C PHE A 63 8.68 -40.08 -8.61
N GLY A 64 7.60 -40.35 -7.88
CA GLY A 64 7.62 -40.32 -6.41
C GLY A 64 7.78 -38.93 -5.81
N VAL A 65 7.50 -37.87 -6.57
CA VAL A 65 7.62 -36.49 -6.10
C VAL A 65 6.35 -36.09 -5.36
N ASP A 66 6.48 -35.83 -4.06
CA ASP A 66 5.44 -35.25 -3.25
C ASP A 66 5.44 -33.72 -3.41
N CYS A 67 4.37 -33.17 -3.98
CA CYS A 67 4.22 -31.73 -4.19
C CYS A 67 4.16 -30.91 -2.89
N THR A 68 3.99 -31.57 -1.73
CA THR A 68 4.05 -30.92 -0.42
C THR A 68 5.47 -30.83 0.15
N GLN A 69 6.46 -31.43 -0.53
CA GLN A 69 7.86 -31.55 -0.11
C GLN A 69 8.83 -31.41 -1.33
N LEU A 70 8.60 -30.43 -2.19
CA LEU A 70 9.36 -30.18 -3.41
C LEU A 70 10.86 -29.93 -3.16
N ALA A 71 11.24 -29.34 -2.02
CA ALA A 71 12.64 -29.12 -1.70
C ALA A 71 13.44 -30.43 -1.65
N ASP A 72 12.83 -31.52 -1.18
CA ASP A 72 13.47 -32.83 -1.09
C ASP A 72 13.64 -33.49 -2.47
N ALA A 73 12.82 -33.08 -3.43
CA ALA A 73 12.84 -33.60 -4.78
C ALA A 73 13.89 -32.93 -5.68
N PHE A 74 14.47 -31.79 -5.29
CA PHE A 74 15.40 -31.02 -6.11
C PHE A 74 16.63 -30.54 -5.33
N GLU A 75 17.82 -30.67 -5.93
CA GLU A 75 19.04 -30.08 -5.38
C GLU A 75 18.96 -28.55 -5.36
N PRO A 76 19.59 -27.84 -4.40
CA PRO A 76 19.50 -26.38 -4.27
C PRO A 76 19.75 -25.59 -5.57
N HIS A 77 20.77 -25.96 -6.35
CA HIS A 77 21.09 -25.30 -7.63
C HIS A 77 20.03 -25.52 -8.72
N HIS A 78 19.07 -26.42 -8.49
CA HIS A 78 17.95 -26.72 -9.37
C HIS A 78 16.61 -26.21 -8.83
N ARG A 79 16.58 -25.37 -7.79
CA ARG A 79 15.35 -24.86 -7.14
C ARG A 79 14.89 -23.49 -7.63
N GLU A 80 15.28 -23.06 -8.83
CA GLU A 80 14.88 -21.76 -9.40
C GLU A 80 13.94 -21.97 -10.58
N PHE A 81 12.70 -22.40 -10.30
CA PHE A 81 11.69 -22.53 -11.34
C PHE A 81 10.99 -21.19 -11.60
N ASP A 82 10.94 -20.76 -12.85
CA ASP A 82 10.21 -19.55 -13.27
C ASP A 82 8.71 -19.77 -13.23
N ARG A 83 8.25 -21.02 -13.43
CA ARG A 83 6.84 -21.40 -13.28
C ARG A 83 6.66 -22.76 -12.68
N ILE A 84 5.69 -22.90 -11.80
CA ILE A 84 5.23 -24.17 -11.24
C ILE A 84 3.75 -24.34 -11.60
N TYR A 85 3.36 -25.46 -12.20
CA TYR A 85 1.98 -25.75 -12.56
C TYR A 85 1.42 -26.91 -11.74
N PHE A 86 0.24 -26.71 -11.15
CA PHE A 86 -0.53 -27.76 -10.50
C PHE A 86 -1.97 -27.77 -11.04
N ASN A 87 -2.21 -28.58 -12.06
CA ASN A 87 -3.50 -28.63 -12.73
C ASN A 87 -4.44 -29.65 -12.09
N PHE A 88 -5.64 -29.20 -11.69
CA PHE A 88 -6.69 -30.03 -11.07
C PHE A 88 -6.19 -30.88 -9.89
N PRO A 89 -5.58 -30.26 -8.87
CA PRO A 89 -5.02 -30.95 -7.71
C PRO A 89 -6.06 -31.84 -7.00
N HIS A 90 -5.64 -33.02 -6.56
CA HIS A 90 -6.51 -33.95 -5.82
C HIS A 90 -5.73 -34.82 -4.83
N CYS A 91 -6.35 -35.15 -3.69
CA CYS A 91 -5.73 -35.93 -2.61
C CYS A 91 -5.89 -37.46 -2.79
N GLY A 92 -6.28 -37.93 -3.98
CA GLY A 92 -6.72 -39.30 -4.22
C GLY A 92 -8.12 -39.62 -3.65
N ARG A 93 -8.90 -40.43 -4.38
CA ARG A 93 -10.31 -40.79 -4.05
C ARG A 93 -11.21 -39.56 -3.84
N LYS A 94 -12.36 -39.72 -3.16
CA LYS A 94 -13.27 -38.62 -2.79
C LYS A 94 -12.74 -37.95 -1.51
N ALA A 95 -12.09 -36.80 -1.66
CA ALA A 95 -11.58 -35.99 -0.55
C ALA A 95 -12.56 -34.85 -0.19
N GLY A 96 -12.72 -34.61 1.11
CA GLY A 96 -13.48 -33.46 1.61
C GLY A 96 -12.73 -32.14 1.41
N VAL A 97 -13.45 -31.03 1.45
CA VAL A 97 -12.90 -29.67 1.23
C VAL A 97 -11.71 -29.37 2.15
N ALA A 98 -11.75 -29.82 3.41
CA ALA A 98 -10.65 -29.64 4.36
C ALA A 98 -9.32 -30.27 3.89
N LYS A 99 -9.36 -31.47 3.31
CA LYS A 99 -8.15 -32.14 2.79
C LYS A 99 -7.59 -31.43 1.56
N ASN A 100 -8.47 -30.93 0.68
CA ASN A 100 -8.03 -30.19 -0.50
C ASN A 100 -7.39 -28.85 -0.12
N ARG A 101 -7.93 -28.19 0.92
CA ARG A 101 -7.31 -27.00 1.53
C ARG A 101 -5.93 -27.32 2.09
N GLU A 102 -5.80 -28.41 2.85
CA GLU A 102 -4.52 -28.85 3.41
C GLU A 102 -3.49 -29.15 2.32
N LEU A 103 -3.89 -29.83 1.24
CA LEU A 103 -3.03 -30.10 0.09
C LEU A 103 -2.53 -28.80 -0.54
N LEU A 104 -3.43 -27.84 -0.82
CA LEU A 104 -3.04 -26.56 -1.39
C LEU A 104 -2.11 -25.77 -0.46
N ALA A 105 -2.43 -25.70 0.83
CA ALA A 105 -1.62 -25.00 1.82
C ALA A 105 -0.18 -25.52 1.84
N LYS A 106 -0.03 -26.84 1.95
CA LYS A 106 1.28 -27.49 1.97
C LYS A 106 2.02 -27.37 0.64
N PHE A 107 1.30 -27.45 -0.49
CA PHE A 107 1.88 -27.23 -1.81
C PHE A 107 2.45 -25.81 -1.94
N PHE A 108 1.68 -24.77 -1.59
CA PHE A 108 2.17 -23.39 -1.66
C PHE A 108 3.34 -23.15 -0.70
N GLN A 109 3.30 -23.71 0.51
CA GLN A 109 4.44 -23.67 1.43
C GLN A 109 5.69 -24.28 0.79
N SER A 110 5.55 -25.42 0.12
CA SER A 110 6.64 -26.09 -0.56
C SER A 110 7.16 -25.34 -1.80
N CYS A 111 6.29 -24.63 -2.53
CA CYS A 111 6.70 -23.82 -3.68
C CYS A 111 7.67 -22.70 -3.28
N LYS A 112 7.56 -22.17 -2.06
CA LYS A 112 8.45 -21.11 -1.55
C LYS A 112 9.93 -21.48 -1.65
N ASP A 113 10.27 -22.76 -1.55
CA ASP A 113 11.66 -23.21 -1.51
C ASP A 113 12.24 -23.52 -2.90
N VAL A 114 11.39 -23.60 -3.93
CA VAL A 114 11.78 -24.02 -5.30
C VAL A 114 11.36 -23.07 -6.43
N LEU A 115 10.69 -21.98 -6.10
CA LEU A 115 10.30 -20.96 -7.07
C LEU A 115 11.40 -19.88 -7.18
N ALA A 116 11.66 -19.38 -8.38
CA ALA A 116 12.47 -18.17 -8.56
C ALA A 116 11.83 -16.95 -7.87
N GLU A 117 12.60 -15.87 -7.69
CA GLU A 117 12.14 -14.65 -7.01
C GLU A 117 10.95 -14.01 -7.74
N GLU A 118 11.04 -13.84 -9.06
CA GLU A 118 9.95 -13.33 -9.91
C GLU A 118 9.10 -14.48 -10.52
N GLY A 119 9.16 -15.67 -9.95
CA GLY A 119 8.47 -16.85 -10.49
C GLY A 119 6.95 -16.85 -10.24
N GLU A 120 6.23 -17.66 -11.01
CA GLU A 120 4.78 -17.79 -10.97
C GLU A 120 4.34 -19.21 -10.57
N VAL A 121 3.33 -19.34 -9.70
CA VAL A 121 2.66 -20.61 -9.40
C VAL A 121 1.29 -20.59 -10.05
N HIS A 122 1.04 -21.51 -10.98
CA HIS A 122 -0.21 -21.66 -11.71
C HIS A 122 -1.01 -22.82 -11.13
N VAL A 123 -2.25 -22.56 -10.71
CA VAL A 123 -3.17 -23.58 -10.19
C VAL A 123 -4.48 -23.55 -10.96
N ALA A 124 -4.75 -24.61 -11.71
CA ALA A 124 -6.01 -24.78 -12.41
C ALA A 124 -7.03 -25.50 -11.51
N LEU A 125 -8.20 -24.88 -11.33
CA LEU A 125 -9.28 -25.41 -10.50
C LEU A 125 -10.59 -25.47 -11.28
N CYS A 126 -11.41 -26.47 -10.99
CA CYS A 126 -12.74 -26.58 -11.59
C CYS A 126 -13.65 -25.44 -11.10
N ARG A 127 -14.66 -25.14 -11.91
CA ARG A 127 -15.72 -24.16 -11.63
C ARG A 127 -16.15 -24.08 -10.15
N GLY A 128 -15.92 -22.93 -9.53
CA GLY A 128 -16.34 -22.61 -8.17
C GLY A 128 -15.44 -23.18 -7.06
N GLN A 129 -14.41 -23.97 -7.38
CA GLN A 129 -13.53 -24.53 -6.37
C GLN A 129 -12.63 -23.46 -5.75
N GLY A 130 -12.14 -22.48 -6.52
CA GLY A 130 -11.25 -21.43 -6.01
C GLY A 130 -11.88 -20.64 -4.88
N GLY A 131 -13.17 -20.29 -5.03
CA GLY A 131 -13.93 -19.48 -4.07
C GLY A 131 -13.63 -18.00 -4.21
N THR A 132 -13.15 -17.57 -5.37
CA THR A 132 -12.83 -16.18 -5.68
C THR A 132 -14.03 -15.50 -6.37
N PRO A 133 -14.11 -14.16 -6.38
CA PRO A 133 -15.09 -13.44 -7.19
C PRO A 133 -15.03 -13.72 -8.71
N ALA A 134 -13.91 -14.28 -9.20
CA ALA A 134 -13.80 -14.71 -10.59
C ALA A 134 -14.57 -16.00 -10.89
N ASP A 135 -14.83 -16.83 -9.87
CA ASP A 135 -15.60 -18.06 -10.00
C ASP A 135 -17.08 -17.78 -10.31
N LYS A 136 -17.67 -18.56 -11.23
CA LYS A 136 -19.09 -18.47 -11.58
C LYS A 136 -19.74 -19.85 -11.49
N PRO A 137 -20.55 -20.18 -10.46
CA PRO A 137 -20.88 -19.34 -9.31
C PRO A 137 -19.73 -19.25 -8.31
N MET A 138 -19.63 -18.12 -7.63
CA MET A 138 -18.81 -17.97 -6.43
C MET A 138 -19.44 -18.81 -5.32
N ARG A 139 -18.73 -19.82 -4.82
CA ARG A 139 -19.21 -20.65 -3.72
C ARG A 139 -19.01 -19.94 -2.39
N GLU A 140 -19.89 -20.25 -1.42
CA GLU A 140 -19.72 -19.85 -0.03
C GLU A 140 -18.32 -20.16 0.49
N TRP A 141 -17.75 -19.24 1.26
CA TRP A 141 -16.36 -19.32 1.74
C TRP A 141 -16.03 -20.66 2.41
N HIS A 142 -16.90 -21.16 3.28
CA HIS A 142 -16.69 -22.42 4.00
C HIS A 142 -16.86 -23.67 3.12
N ASN A 143 -17.42 -23.54 1.92
CA ASN A 143 -17.64 -24.63 0.96
C ASN A 143 -16.69 -24.59 -0.25
N SER A 144 -15.83 -23.58 -0.36
CA SER A 144 -14.80 -23.45 -1.39
C SER A 144 -13.43 -23.95 -0.92
N TRP A 145 -12.45 -24.02 -1.82
CA TRP A 145 -11.08 -24.42 -1.48
C TRP A 145 -10.26 -23.24 -0.95
N GLN A 146 -10.82 -22.03 -0.92
CA GLN A 146 -10.19 -20.83 -0.34
C GLN A 146 -8.77 -20.62 -0.90
N VAL A 147 -8.61 -20.75 -2.22
CA VAL A 147 -7.29 -20.90 -2.85
C VAL A 147 -6.34 -19.76 -2.48
N VAL A 148 -6.83 -18.53 -2.38
CA VAL A 148 -6.04 -17.35 -1.99
C VAL A 148 -5.59 -17.42 -0.53
N ALA A 149 -6.45 -17.87 0.39
CA ALA A 149 -6.05 -18.04 1.79
C ALA A 149 -5.06 -19.18 1.99
N MET A 150 -5.17 -20.26 1.20
CA MET A 150 -4.20 -21.36 1.23
C MET A 150 -2.85 -20.93 0.64
N ALA A 151 -2.87 -20.14 -0.44
CA ALA A 151 -1.67 -19.54 -1.02
C ALA A 151 -0.97 -18.58 -0.05
N ALA A 152 -1.76 -17.83 0.74
CA ALA A 152 -1.21 -16.91 1.72
C ALA A 152 -0.34 -17.61 2.79
N LEU A 153 -0.66 -18.87 3.15
CA LEU A 153 0.15 -19.68 4.07
C LEU A 153 1.55 -20.00 3.53
N GLY A 154 1.75 -19.93 2.21
CA GLY A 154 3.05 -20.04 1.55
C GLY A 154 3.71 -18.69 1.23
N GLY A 155 3.10 -17.57 1.58
CA GLY A 155 3.62 -16.22 1.26
C GLY A 155 3.28 -15.74 -0.15
N PHE A 156 2.22 -16.27 -0.77
CA PHE A 156 1.80 -15.94 -2.13
C PHE A 156 0.53 -15.09 -2.18
N ILE A 157 0.48 -14.17 -3.14
CA ILE A 157 -0.72 -13.41 -3.52
C ILE A 157 -1.19 -13.83 -4.91
N LEU A 158 -2.49 -13.72 -5.16
CA LEU A 158 -3.07 -13.99 -6.47
C LEU A 158 -2.85 -12.76 -7.36
N SER A 159 -2.11 -12.91 -8.46
CA SER A 159 -1.76 -11.80 -9.36
C SER A 159 -2.55 -11.78 -10.64
N ASP A 160 -3.04 -12.92 -11.11
CA ASP A 160 -3.91 -12.98 -12.27
C ASP A 160 -4.86 -14.18 -12.19
N VAL A 161 -6.00 -14.06 -12.88
CA VAL A 161 -6.96 -15.16 -13.05
C VAL A 161 -7.52 -15.08 -14.46
N HIS A 162 -7.46 -16.21 -15.18
CA HIS A 162 -8.03 -16.30 -16.51
C HIS A 162 -8.73 -17.65 -16.71
N PRO A 163 -9.67 -17.75 -17.68
CA PRO A 163 -10.25 -19.02 -18.06
C PRO A 163 -9.17 -20.06 -18.39
N PHE A 164 -9.34 -21.27 -17.90
CA PHE A 164 -8.52 -22.40 -18.30
C PHE A 164 -9.02 -22.92 -19.64
N SER A 165 -8.15 -22.96 -20.66
CA SER A 165 -8.50 -23.47 -21.99
C SER A 165 -7.67 -24.71 -22.31
N CYS A 166 -8.35 -25.85 -22.48
CA CYS A 166 -7.73 -27.06 -23.02
C CYS A 166 -7.31 -26.89 -24.49
N GLU A 167 -7.98 -26.01 -25.24
CA GLU A 167 -7.66 -25.73 -26.66
C GLU A 167 -6.30 -25.07 -26.81
N ALA A 168 -5.86 -24.31 -25.79
CA ALA A 168 -4.54 -23.69 -25.77
C ALA A 168 -3.40 -24.72 -25.64
N VAL A 169 -3.70 -25.98 -25.26
CA VAL A 169 -2.71 -27.07 -25.12
C VAL A 169 -3.22 -28.32 -25.85
N PRO A 170 -3.12 -28.35 -27.20
CA PRO A 170 -3.61 -29.46 -28.01
C PRO A 170 -2.99 -30.80 -27.58
N GLY A 171 -3.83 -31.79 -27.30
CA GLY A 171 -3.39 -33.12 -26.84
C GLY A 171 -3.41 -33.31 -25.33
N TYR A 172 -3.68 -32.27 -24.54
CA TYR A 172 -3.91 -32.42 -23.10
C TYR A 172 -5.18 -33.23 -22.82
N LYS A 173 -5.04 -34.31 -22.03
CA LYS A 173 -6.15 -35.16 -21.58
C LYS A 173 -6.18 -35.16 -20.05
N CYS A 174 -7.02 -34.29 -19.49
CA CYS A 174 -7.25 -34.22 -18.05
C CYS A 174 -7.83 -35.55 -17.54
N THR A 175 -7.16 -36.20 -16.59
CA THR A 175 -7.56 -37.49 -15.99
C THR A 175 -7.27 -37.49 -14.49
N GLY A 176 -7.78 -38.50 -13.76
CA GLY A 176 -7.55 -38.65 -12.31
C GLY A 176 -8.75 -38.33 -11.44
N TYR A 177 -9.93 -38.06 -12.00
CA TYR A 177 -11.14 -37.80 -11.21
C TYR A 177 -11.44 -39.00 -10.30
N ARG A 178 -11.38 -38.78 -8.98
CA ARG A 178 -11.51 -39.81 -7.93
C ARG A 178 -10.49 -40.96 -8.08
N SER A 179 -9.30 -40.68 -8.61
CA SER A 179 -8.28 -41.69 -8.91
C SER A 179 -8.75 -42.75 -9.91
N GLN A 180 -9.60 -42.34 -10.85
CA GLN A 180 -10.07 -43.15 -11.97
C GLN A 180 -9.52 -42.58 -13.29
N ASP A 181 -9.54 -43.39 -14.35
CA ASP A 181 -9.34 -42.92 -15.72
C ASP A 181 -10.59 -42.17 -16.22
N LYS A 182 -10.88 -41.06 -15.55
CA LYS A 182 -12.00 -40.15 -15.83
C LYS A 182 -11.50 -38.72 -15.76
N SER A 183 -12.01 -37.90 -16.67
CA SER A 183 -11.70 -36.48 -16.72
C SER A 183 -12.40 -35.70 -15.62
N PHE A 184 -11.75 -34.61 -15.19
CA PHE A 184 -12.41 -33.59 -14.40
C PHE A 184 -13.38 -32.78 -15.28
N HIS A 185 -14.36 -32.13 -14.65
CA HIS A 185 -15.21 -31.17 -15.33
C HIS A 185 -14.43 -29.85 -15.48
N VAL A 186 -13.83 -29.66 -16.66
CA VAL A 186 -12.95 -28.53 -16.98
C VAL A 186 -13.70 -27.33 -17.59
N GLU A 187 -14.98 -27.49 -17.90
CA GLU A 187 -15.85 -26.40 -18.34
C GLU A 187 -15.89 -25.30 -17.25
N ASP A 188 -15.71 -24.04 -17.68
CA ASP A 188 -15.59 -22.87 -16.80
C ASP A 188 -14.51 -23.00 -15.70
N ALA A 189 -13.51 -23.86 -15.90
CA ALA A 189 -12.35 -23.91 -15.02
C ALA A 189 -11.52 -22.62 -15.13
N LEU A 190 -10.83 -22.28 -14.04
CA LEU A 190 -10.00 -21.09 -13.95
C LEU A 190 -8.56 -21.47 -13.65
N ASN A 191 -7.63 -20.77 -14.30
CA ASN A 191 -6.22 -20.78 -13.95
C ASN A 191 -5.91 -19.59 -13.04
N HIS A 192 -5.39 -19.88 -11.86
CA HIS A 192 -5.02 -18.89 -10.86
C HIS A 192 -3.50 -18.74 -10.87
N ILE A 193 -3.01 -17.53 -11.08
CA ILE A 193 -1.58 -17.22 -11.13
C ILE A 193 -1.19 -16.52 -9.84
N PHE A 194 -0.31 -17.16 -9.08
CA PHE A 194 0.21 -16.65 -7.82
C PHE A 194 1.67 -16.25 -7.95
N THR A 195 2.06 -15.23 -7.22
CA THR A 195 3.44 -14.75 -7.16
C THR A 195 3.81 -14.46 -5.71
N ARG A 196 5.11 -14.36 -5.42
CA ARG A 196 5.59 -14.02 -4.08
C ARG A 196 5.02 -12.67 -3.66
N SER A 197 4.62 -12.60 -2.40
CA SER A 197 4.20 -11.34 -1.76
C SER A 197 5.35 -10.71 -1.01
N LEU A 198 5.22 -9.44 -0.63
CA LEU A 198 6.16 -8.85 0.31
C LEU A 198 6.11 -9.60 1.66
N PRO A 199 7.26 -9.79 2.33
CA PRO A 199 7.29 -10.40 3.65
C PRO A 199 6.62 -9.50 4.70
N PHE A 200 6.09 -10.14 5.74
CA PHE A 200 5.81 -9.44 7.00
C PHE A 200 7.10 -9.39 7.80
N GLU A 201 7.91 -8.34 7.58
CA GLU A 201 9.11 -8.12 8.36
C GLU A 201 8.77 -7.71 9.80
N GLY A 202 9.60 -8.13 10.75
CA GLY A 202 9.61 -7.52 12.08
C GLY A 202 10.14 -6.10 11.94
N SER A 203 9.31 -5.09 12.24
CA SER A 203 9.74 -3.69 12.18
C SER A 203 10.87 -3.46 13.18
N GLN A 204 12.11 -3.39 12.69
CA GLN A 204 13.20 -2.81 13.49
C GLN A 204 12.94 -1.31 13.57
N PRO A 205 13.04 -0.70 14.76
CA PRO A 205 12.80 0.73 14.91
C PRO A 205 13.82 1.50 14.06
N ARG A 206 13.33 2.22 13.04
CA ARG A 206 14.15 3.09 12.21
C ARG A 206 14.46 4.35 13.00
N ILE A 207 15.74 4.71 13.10
CA ILE A 207 16.18 5.92 13.78
C ILE A 207 16.55 6.94 12.71
N PHE A 208 15.89 8.10 12.75
CA PHE A 208 16.19 9.21 11.86
C PHE A 208 17.14 10.19 12.55
N ARG A 209 18.06 10.77 11.77
CA ARG A 209 18.99 11.80 12.24
C ARG A 209 18.76 13.11 11.51
N ILE A 210 18.76 14.21 12.25
CA ILE A 210 18.58 15.56 11.73
C ILE A 210 19.61 16.51 12.32
N LYS A 211 20.12 17.42 11.49
CA LYS A 211 20.97 18.52 11.92
C LYS A 211 20.15 19.79 12.13
N LEU A 212 20.16 20.32 13.36
CA LEU A 212 19.54 21.59 13.74
C LEU A 212 20.63 22.58 14.14
N GLY A 213 20.90 23.57 13.28
CA GLY A 213 22.09 24.43 13.44
C GLY A 213 23.37 23.59 13.36
N ASP A 214 24.22 23.67 14.38
CA ASP A 214 25.48 22.91 14.44
C ASP A 214 25.39 21.58 15.21
N ARG A 215 24.19 21.17 15.64
CA ARG A 215 23.98 19.99 16.49
C ARG A 215 23.17 18.92 15.76
N TRP A 216 23.48 17.66 16.04
CA TRP A 216 22.74 16.50 15.54
C TRP A 216 21.74 16.00 16.57
N PHE A 217 20.58 15.59 16.10
CA PHE A 217 19.51 15.00 16.89
C PHE A 217 19.02 13.72 16.22
N SER A 218 18.57 12.77 17.02
CA SER A 218 17.96 11.53 16.58
C SER A 218 16.56 11.33 17.17
N PHE A 219 15.73 10.58 16.43
CA PHE A 219 14.42 10.16 16.91
C PHE A 219 13.96 8.85 16.23
N PRO A 220 13.19 8.00 16.93
CA PRO A 220 12.60 6.82 16.33
C PRO A 220 11.42 7.20 15.42
N GLU A 221 11.28 6.49 14.29
CA GLU A 221 10.09 6.60 13.44
C GLU A 221 8.82 6.29 14.25
N PRO A 222 7.78 7.13 14.18
CA PRO A 222 6.50 6.78 14.77
C PRO A 222 5.94 5.49 14.17
N ASP A 223 5.53 4.52 15.00
CA ASP A 223 5.07 3.20 14.55
C ASP A 223 3.92 3.25 13.52
N ALA A 224 3.06 4.27 13.62
CA ALA A 224 1.94 4.48 12.68
C ALA A 224 2.39 5.01 11.30
N LEU A 225 3.65 5.42 11.17
CA LEU A 225 4.26 6.03 9.98
C LEU A 225 5.41 5.19 9.41
N VAL A 226 5.60 3.94 9.85
CA VAL A 226 6.71 3.08 9.41
C VAL A 226 6.86 3.10 7.89
N GLY A 227 8.07 3.46 7.45
CA GLY A 227 8.44 3.53 6.04
C GLY A 227 7.85 4.71 5.26
N LYS A 228 7.30 5.75 5.92
CA LYS A 228 6.62 6.87 5.23
C LYS A 228 7.31 8.22 5.37
N LEU A 229 8.28 8.38 6.29
CA LEU A 229 8.90 9.68 6.53
C LEU A 229 9.82 10.17 5.40
N ASN A 230 10.56 9.25 4.75
CA ASN A 230 11.44 9.59 3.64
C ASN A 230 11.40 8.55 2.53
N ARG A 231 10.56 8.81 1.52
CA ARG A 231 10.40 7.91 0.37
C ARG A 231 10.87 8.51 -0.95
N GLY A 232 11.31 9.77 -0.94
CA GLY A 232 11.84 10.44 -2.13
C GLY A 232 10.88 10.51 -3.32
N PHE A 233 9.56 10.39 -3.11
CA PHE A 233 8.61 10.27 -4.23
C PHE A 233 8.65 11.46 -5.19
N LEU A 234 8.93 12.66 -4.70
CA LEU A 234 9.01 13.89 -5.49
C LEU A 234 10.43 14.23 -5.98
N GLU A 235 11.42 13.39 -5.69
CA GLU A 235 12.82 13.65 -6.04
C GLU A 235 13.11 13.44 -7.53
N ALA A 236 14.20 14.03 -8.01
CA ALA A 236 14.61 13.95 -9.42
C ALA A 236 14.71 12.53 -10.02
N PRO A 237 15.23 11.49 -9.33
CA PRO A 237 15.32 10.14 -9.89
C PRO A 237 14.00 9.35 -9.82
N SER A 238 13.00 9.83 -9.07
CA SER A 238 11.74 9.12 -8.87
C SER A 238 10.90 9.05 -10.15
N CYS A 239 10.31 7.88 -10.40
CA CYS A 239 9.29 7.63 -11.41
C CYS A 239 7.87 7.48 -10.82
N HIS A 240 7.69 7.84 -9.55
CA HIS A 240 6.44 7.64 -8.82
C HIS A 240 5.28 8.43 -9.48
N PRO A 241 4.06 7.87 -9.59
CA PRO A 241 2.90 8.58 -10.17
C PRO A 241 2.59 9.92 -9.48
N ILE A 242 2.86 10.03 -8.18
CA ILE A 242 2.71 11.26 -7.39
C ILE A 242 3.58 12.40 -7.95
N LYS A 243 4.82 12.12 -8.36
CA LYS A 243 5.67 13.13 -9.00
C LYS A 243 5.15 13.49 -10.38
N THR A 244 4.77 12.49 -11.17
CA THR A 244 4.21 12.70 -12.51
C THR A 244 3.00 13.63 -12.46
N ILE A 245 2.08 13.42 -11.52
CA ILE A 245 0.90 14.29 -11.37
C ILE A 245 1.26 15.68 -10.84
N ASN A 246 2.23 15.76 -9.92
CA ASN A 246 2.71 17.05 -9.42
C ASN A 246 3.32 17.89 -10.55
N GLU A 247 4.20 17.30 -11.34
CA GLU A 247 4.86 17.99 -12.46
C GLU A 247 3.85 18.43 -13.52
N LYS A 248 2.86 17.60 -13.85
CA LYS A 248 1.77 17.96 -14.76
C LYS A 248 0.92 19.11 -14.22
N LEU A 249 0.48 19.02 -12.96
CA LEU A 249 -0.33 20.07 -12.32
C LEU A 249 0.40 21.41 -12.31
N ILE A 250 1.68 21.42 -11.94
CA ILE A 250 2.50 22.63 -11.93
C ILE A 250 2.70 23.16 -13.36
N ALA A 251 3.00 22.29 -14.34
CA ALA A 251 3.23 22.70 -15.71
C ALA A 251 1.99 23.35 -16.35
N GLU A 252 0.80 22.80 -16.11
CA GLU A 252 -0.45 23.34 -16.66
C GLU A 252 -0.80 24.70 -16.04
N LEU A 253 -0.72 24.84 -14.72
CA LEU A 253 -0.94 26.14 -14.06
C LEU A 253 0.13 27.17 -14.46
N GLY A 254 1.34 26.73 -14.78
CA GLY A 254 2.42 27.56 -15.29
C GLY A 254 2.20 28.17 -16.67
N LYS A 255 1.23 27.67 -17.44
CA LYS A 255 0.83 28.29 -18.71
C LYS A 255 0.03 29.57 -18.48
N ALA A 256 -0.66 29.67 -17.34
CA ALA A 256 -1.52 30.79 -16.99
C ALA A 256 -0.84 31.81 -16.05
N PHE A 257 0.07 31.34 -15.18
CA PHE A 257 0.71 32.17 -14.17
C PHE A 257 2.24 32.02 -14.19
N PRO A 258 3.01 33.11 -14.01
CA PRO A 258 4.46 33.00 -13.76
C PRO A 258 4.73 32.13 -12.53
N LEU A 259 5.61 31.14 -12.64
CA LEU A 259 5.87 30.18 -11.57
C LEU A 259 7.18 30.43 -10.84
N LYS A 260 7.16 30.23 -9.53
CA LYS A 260 8.36 30.09 -8.71
C LYS A 260 8.28 28.84 -7.85
N ARG A 261 9.09 27.84 -8.18
CA ARG A 261 9.21 26.61 -7.36
C ARG A 261 10.12 26.87 -6.19
N LEU A 262 9.66 26.53 -5.00
CA LEU A 262 10.41 26.67 -3.76
C LEU A 262 10.87 25.29 -3.30
N LYS A 263 12.08 25.22 -2.74
CA LYS A 263 12.51 24.01 -2.03
C LYS A 263 11.81 23.98 -0.68
N CYS A 264 11.16 22.87 -0.38
CA CYS A 264 10.56 22.67 0.91
C CYS A 264 11.61 22.09 1.86
N SER A 265 11.91 22.82 2.93
CA SER A 265 12.78 22.34 4.01
C SER A 265 12.15 21.13 4.73
N PHE A 266 12.93 20.51 5.61
CA PHE A 266 12.56 19.32 6.39
C PHE A 266 11.13 19.39 6.99
N PRO A 267 10.36 18.28 7.03
CA PRO A 267 8.95 18.28 7.44
C PRO A 267 8.71 18.49 8.94
N LEU A 268 9.67 19.01 9.70
CA LEU A 268 9.51 19.29 11.12
C LEU A 268 9.16 20.75 11.37
N LEU A 269 8.27 20.96 12.34
CA LEU A 269 7.89 22.26 12.87
C LEU A 269 8.27 22.31 14.35
N PRO A 270 8.94 23.36 14.82
CA PRO A 270 9.21 23.54 16.24
C PRO A 270 7.92 23.89 16.99
N GLU A 271 7.85 23.49 18.26
CA GLU A 271 6.67 23.67 19.13
C GLU A 271 6.15 25.11 19.15
N ARG A 272 7.02 26.12 19.14
CA ARG A 272 6.64 27.56 19.13
C ARG A 272 6.03 28.06 17.82
N SER A 273 6.26 27.41 16.68
CA SER A 273 5.72 27.82 15.37
C SER A 273 4.26 27.41 15.16
N THR A 274 3.69 26.65 16.10
CA THR A 274 2.29 26.19 16.03
C THR A 274 1.26 27.27 16.34
N SER A 275 1.65 28.40 16.95
CA SER A 275 0.76 29.56 17.19
C SER A 275 0.30 30.27 15.90
N VAL A 276 0.88 29.94 14.74
CA VAL A 276 0.43 30.42 13.42
C VAL A 276 -0.63 29.49 12.83
N LEU A 277 -0.63 28.20 13.20
CA LEU A 277 -1.66 27.24 12.77
C LEU A 277 -3.03 27.54 13.41
N THR A 278 -3.04 28.20 14.58
CA THR A 278 -4.24 28.43 15.39
C THR A 278 -5.25 29.40 14.76
N SER A 279 -4.91 30.15 13.70
CA SER A 279 -5.91 30.96 13.00
C SER A 279 -6.62 30.25 11.84
N TRP A 280 -5.98 29.24 11.21
CA TRP A 280 -6.43 28.68 9.93
C TRP A 280 -6.80 27.20 9.95
N ASN A 281 -6.59 26.47 11.06
CA ASN A 281 -7.18 25.15 11.30
C ASN A 281 -7.13 24.80 12.80
N CYS A 282 -8.24 24.96 13.52
CA CYS A 282 -8.31 24.71 14.98
C CYS A 282 -8.14 23.23 15.34
N ASP A 283 -8.41 22.30 14.41
CA ASP A 283 -8.36 20.85 14.65
C ASP A 283 -6.98 20.21 14.39
N SER A 284 -5.98 21.00 13.96
CA SER A 284 -4.73 20.44 13.42
C SER A 284 -3.71 19.98 14.48
N LEU A 285 -3.80 20.45 15.73
CA LEU A 285 -2.81 20.12 16.76
C LEU A 285 -3.04 18.77 17.45
N SER A 286 -4.30 18.37 17.64
CA SER A 286 -4.65 17.04 18.17
C SER A 286 -4.34 15.94 17.15
N ALA A 287 -4.46 16.27 15.86
CA ALA A 287 -4.09 15.39 14.75
C ALA A 287 -2.58 15.36 14.44
N ALA A 288 -1.75 16.12 15.16
CA ALA A 288 -0.33 16.22 14.83
C ALA A 288 0.48 15.04 15.41
N PHE A 289 1.52 14.62 14.67
CA PHE A 289 2.50 13.66 15.19
C PHE A 289 3.63 14.40 15.92
N TRP A 290 3.65 14.26 17.23
CA TRP A 290 4.67 14.82 18.10
C TRP A 290 5.81 13.83 18.30
N ILE A 291 7.04 14.33 18.14
CA ILE A 291 8.29 13.59 18.23
C ILE A 291 9.16 14.25 19.28
N SER A 292 9.83 13.42 20.09
CA SER A 292 10.84 13.89 21.05
C SER A 292 12.21 13.71 20.42
N LEU A 293 12.97 14.81 20.32
CA LEU A 293 14.34 14.77 19.83
C LEU A 293 15.30 14.42 20.95
N CYS A 294 16.20 13.49 20.68
CA CYS A 294 17.35 13.17 21.50
C CYS A 294 18.59 13.78 20.86
N GLU A 295 19.39 14.50 21.64
CA GLU A 295 20.64 15.05 21.12
C GLU A 295 21.69 13.95 20.95
N ASP A 296 22.35 13.94 19.79
CA ASP A 296 23.46 13.04 19.51
C ASP A 296 24.77 13.70 19.98
N ASN A 297 25.30 13.25 21.11
CA ASN A 297 26.61 13.70 21.62
C ASN A 297 27.81 13.13 20.84
N SER A 298 27.57 12.36 19.77
CA SER A 298 28.60 11.71 18.96
C SER A 298 29.04 12.61 17.81
N ASN A 299 30.07 13.42 18.06
CA ASN A 299 30.90 14.00 16.99
C ASN A 299 31.63 12.86 16.28
N SER A 300 31.02 12.26 15.26
CA SER A 300 31.69 11.28 14.40
C SER A 300 31.58 11.72 12.95
N GLU A 301 32.46 12.66 12.59
CA GLU A 301 32.92 12.85 11.19
C GLU A 301 33.96 11.77 10.78
N SER A 302 34.23 10.76 11.62
CA SER A 302 35.22 9.72 11.34
C SER A 302 34.56 8.38 11.00
N LEU A 303 34.00 8.26 9.80
CA LEU A 303 33.79 6.96 9.13
C LEU A 303 34.12 7.15 7.66
N THR A 304 35.40 7.42 7.39
CA THR A 304 36.02 6.97 6.14
C THR A 304 36.74 5.67 6.46
N ASP A 305 36.56 4.70 5.55
CA ASP A 305 37.22 3.40 5.47
C ASP A 305 36.61 2.22 6.27
N GLY A 306 35.85 1.37 5.57
CA GLY A 306 35.54 -0.01 5.97
C GLY A 306 34.06 -0.42 5.91
N THR A 307 33.65 -1.07 4.80
CA THR A 307 32.37 -1.79 4.60
C THR A 307 31.08 -0.95 4.71
N THR A 308 30.78 -0.22 3.64
CA THR A 308 29.64 0.71 3.50
C THR A 308 28.29 0.07 3.12
N GLN A 309 28.16 -1.24 2.94
CA GLN A 309 26.93 -1.80 2.36
C GLN A 309 25.82 -2.16 3.38
N ASP A 310 26.17 -2.52 4.63
CA ASP A 310 25.18 -3.05 5.61
C ASP A 310 24.73 -2.04 6.69
N MET A 311 25.41 -0.89 6.83
CA MET A 311 25.05 0.14 7.82
C MET A 311 24.30 1.35 7.25
N GLU A 312 24.27 1.53 5.93
CA GLU A 312 23.50 2.62 5.29
C GLU A 312 21.98 2.39 5.35
N ASP A 313 21.53 1.14 5.52
CA ASP A 313 20.10 0.80 5.56
C ASP A 313 19.37 1.26 6.83
N PHE A 314 20.08 1.57 7.91
CA PHE A 314 19.49 1.96 9.20
C PHE A 314 19.55 3.45 9.52
N LEU A 315 20.36 4.22 8.80
CA LEU A 315 20.61 5.64 9.06
C LEU A 315 20.17 6.48 7.86
N VAL A 316 18.93 6.96 7.88
CA VAL A 316 18.46 7.93 6.89
C VAL A 316 18.89 9.33 7.32
N LEU A 317 19.96 9.82 6.69
CA LEU A 317 20.48 11.18 6.86
C LEU A 317 19.57 12.19 6.15
N PHE A 318 19.28 13.29 6.84
CA PHE A 318 18.59 14.42 6.25
C PHE A 318 19.42 15.69 6.30
N SER A 319 19.31 16.51 5.24
CA SER A 319 19.99 17.79 5.14
C SER A 319 19.40 18.86 6.08
N GLU A 320 20.28 19.78 6.48
CA GLU A 320 20.14 20.84 7.49
C GLU A 320 18.77 21.53 7.61
N PHE A 321 18.33 21.68 8.85
CA PHE A 321 17.21 22.54 9.24
C PHE A 321 17.73 23.68 10.12
N SER A 322 17.46 24.93 9.72
CA SER A 322 17.91 26.11 10.48
C SER A 322 16.87 26.49 11.53
N LEU A 323 17.19 26.27 12.80
CA LEU A 323 16.50 26.90 13.92
C LEU A 323 17.23 28.20 14.26
N LYS A 324 16.49 29.28 14.51
CA LYS A 324 17.06 30.41 15.26
C LYS A 324 17.32 29.91 16.68
N ASP A 325 18.59 29.96 17.08
CA ASP A 325 19.11 29.61 18.40
C ASP A 325 18.15 30.11 19.50
N PRO A 326 17.71 29.28 20.47
CA PRO A 326 16.96 29.76 21.62
C PRO A 326 17.88 30.70 22.41
N GLY A 327 17.76 31.99 22.11
CA GLY A 327 18.58 33.05 22.65
C GLY A 327 18.77 32.92 24.16
N ARG A 328 20.05 32.77 24.53
CA ARG A 328 20.59 33.04 25.85
C ARG A 328 20.46 34.54 26.11
N ASP A 329 19.29 35.02 26.50
CA ASP A 329 19.14 36.36 27.07
C ASP A 329 17.96 36.41 28.04
N SER A 330 18.26 36.14 29.31
CA SER A 330 17.86 36.91 30.51
C SER A 330 18.05 36.01 31.73
N ARG A 331 18.81 36.50 32.71
CA ARG A 331 19.15 35.84 33.97
C ARG A 331 17.91 35.38 34.72
N GLU A 332 17.84 34.10 35.07
CA GLU A 332 17.12 33.61 36.24
C GLU A 332 17.69 32.23 36.66
N GLU A 333 17.58 31.95 37.95
CA GLU A 333 18.55 31.22 38.75
C GLU A 333 18.54 29.69 38.62
N ALA A 334 19.67 29.13 39.05
CA ALA A 334 20.00 27.71 39.11
C ALA A 334 18.89 26.81 39.67
N HIS A 335 18.43 25.86 38.86
CA HIS A 335 18.03 24.54 39.32
C HIS A 335 18.66 23.46 38.43
N GLU A 336 19.52 22.65 39.04
CA GLU A 336 20.08 21.42 38.49
C GLU A 336 18.97 20.41 38.16
N GLY A 337 19.00 19.85 36.94
CA GLY A 337 18.30 18.62 36.60
C GLY A 337 17.59 18.63 35.25
N ILE A 338 18.05 17.75 34.34
CA ILE A 338 17.44 17.31 33.07
C ILE A 338 17.75 18.23 31.87
N TYR A 339 18.77 17.85 31.08
CA TYR A 339 18.95 18.36 29.72
C TYR A 339 17.67 18.10 28.90
N GLY A 340 17.05 19.16 28.39
CA GLY A 340 15.67 19.18 27.90
C GLY A 340 15.46 18.45 26.56
N GLN A 341 14.54 17.48 26.54
CA GLN A 341 13.98 16.93 25.32
C GLN A 341 13.20 18.02 24.58
N THR A 342 13.65 18.39 23.38
CA THR A 342 12.90 19.32 22.53
C THR A 342 11.81 18.54 21.80
N LYS A 343 10.54 18.95 21.98
CA LYS A 343 9.43 18.39 21.22
C LYS A 343 9.28 19.12 19.89
N VAL A 344 9.13 18.35 18.83
CA VAL A 344 8.89 18.84 17.47
C VAL A 344 7.70 18.10 16.89
N CYS A 345 7.04 18.73 15.94
CA CYS A 345 5.88 18.17 15.27
C CYS A 345 6.22 17.86 13.82
N LEU A 346 5.81 16.71 13.30
CA LEU A 346 5.75 16.51 11.85
C LEU A 346 4.64 17.42 11.28
N ARG A 347 4.94 18.16 10.22
CA ARG A 347 4.01 19.14 9.67
C ARG A 347 2.71 18.46 9.21
N PRO A 348 1.54 18.93 9.67
CA PRO A 348 0.25 18.42 9.20
C PRO A 348 -0.15 18.99 7.83
N SER A 349 0.39 20.15 7.46
CA SER A 349 0.21 20.78 6.14
C SER A 349 1.39 21.71 5.82
N LEU A 350 1.68 21.88 4.53
CA LEU A 350 2.56 22.88 3.94
C LEU A 350 2.07 24.31 4.18
N LEU A 351 0.79 24.51 4.51
CA LEU A 351 0.26 25.82 4.92
C LEU A 351 1.04 26.40 6.11
N ALA A 352 1.64 25.56 6.95
CA ALA A 352 2.53 25.99 8.03
C ALA A 352 3.73 26.84 7.54
N HIS A 353 4.14 26.68 6.27
CA HIS A 353 5.24 27.44 5.68
C HIS A 353 4.78 28.70 4.93
N ALA A 354 3.47 28.92 4.77
CA ALA A 354 2.92 30.01 3.97
C ALA A 354 3.45 31.39 4.42
N GLN A 355 3.44 31.65 5.73
CA GLN A 355 3.94 32.93 6.26
C GLN A 355 5.43 33.13 5.99
N THR A 356 6.24 32.06 6.10
CA THR A 356 7.68 32.14 5.83
C THR A 356 7.94 32.48 4.37
N VAL A 357 7.16 31.90 3.45
CA VAL A 357 7.26 32.21 2.01
C VAL A 357 6.85 33.64 1.71
N ILE A 358 5.74 34.12 2.29
CA ILE A 358 5.24 35.48 2.06
C ILE A 358 6.22 36.53 2.61
N GLN A 359 6.91 36.24 3.71
CA GLN A 359 7.89 37.13 4.32
C GLN A 359 9.27 37.10 3.65
N ALA A 360 9.49 36.17 2.70
CA ALA A 360 10.76 36.05 2.03
C ALA A 360 11.02 37.29 1.14
N PRO A 361 12.24 37.85 1.13
CA PRO A 361 12.54 39.07 0.39
C PRO A 361 12.41 38.91 -1.13
N ASP A 362 12.42 37.67 -1.61
CA ASP A 362 12.30 37.29 -3.01
C ASP A 362 10.87 36.88 -3.41
N PHE A 363 9.87 37.13 -2.55
CA PHE A 363 8.46 36.92 -2.88
C PHE A 363 8.00 37.90 -3.96
N LEU A 364 7.41 37.38 -5.04
CA LEU A 364 6.95 38.16 -6.19
C LEU A 364 5.42 38.16 -6.31
N PRO A 365 4.73 39.28 -6.01
CA PRO A 365 3.29 39.40 -6.26
C PRO A 365 2.94 39.13 -7.72
N GLY A 366 1.80 38.50 -7.97
CA GLY A 366 1.35 38.06 -9.30
C GLY A 366 2.01 36.78 -9.82
N SER A 367 3.03 36.25 -9.12
CA SER A 367 3.63 34.95 -9.43
C SER A 367 3.12 33.86 -8.48
N LEU A 368 2.88 32.68 -9.03
CA LEU A 368 2.42 31.50 -8.30
C LEU A 368 3.64 30.79 -7.68
N HIS A 369 3.74 30.86 -6.36
CA HIS A 369 4.80 30.20 -5.59
C HIS A 369 4.34 28.79 -5.22
N VAL A 370 5.18 27.79 -5.49
CA VAL A 370 4.81 26.38 -5.34
C VAL A 370 5.71 25.68 -4.33
N LEU A 371 5.08 25.02 -3.36
CA LEU A 371 5.72 24.09 -2.44
C LEU A 371 5.08 22.71 -2.62
N SER A 372 5.90 21.66 -2.70
CA SER A 372 5.43 20.29 -2.71
C SER A 372 6.22 19.47 -1.70
N GLY A 373 5.56 18.56 -0.99
CA GLY A 373 6.24 17.72 -0.01
C GLY A 373 5.30 16.80 0.76
N PRO A 374 5.86 15.86 1.52
CA PRO A 374 5.07 15.01 2.40
C PRO A 374 4.56 15.81 3.61
N VAL A 375 3.37 15.45 4.07
CA VAL A 375 2.71 15.95 5.27
C VAL A 375 2.15 14.78 6.08
N PHE A 376 2.00 14.97 7.39
CA PHE A 376 1.73 13.89 8.32
C PHE A 376 0.68 14.29 9.35
N GLN A 377 -0.39 13.51 9.46
CA GLN A 377 -1.47 13.74 10.42
C GLN A 377 -2.05 12.42 10.91
N LYS A 378 -2.34 12.32 12.21
CA LYS A 378 -3.19 11.26 12.74
C LYS A 378 -4.56 11.38 12.06
N CYS A 379 -5.10 10.24 11.67
CA CYS A 379 -6.41 10.18 11.04
C CYS A 379 -7.12 8.87 11.40
N PRO A 380 -8.46 8.87 11.41
CA PRO A 380 -9.24 7.64 11.44
C PRO A 380 -8.82 6.68 10.32
N ILE A 381 -9.06 5.39 10.52
CA ILE A 381 -8.85 4.37 9.50
C ILE A 381 -10.17 4.21 8.73
N LEU A 382 -10.23 4.91 7.60
CA LEU A 382 -11.33 4.86 6.64
C LEU A 382 -10.79 4.64 5.22
N PRO A 383 -11.64 4.15 4.29
CA PRO A 383 -11.31 4.21 2.87
C PRO A 383 -10.93 5.65 2.49
N PHE A 384 -9.81 5.81 1.79
CA PHE A 384 -9.30 7.11 1.34
C PHE A 384 -8.89 8.06 2.48
N THR A 385 -8.29 7.50 3.54
CA THR A 385 -7.56 8.29 4.56
C THR A 385 -6.20 7.65 4.81
N MET A 386 -5.14 8.46 4.85
CA MET A 386 -3.78 8.02 5.14
C MET A 386 -3.10 9.02 6.08
N PRO A 387 -2.23 8.54 7.00
CA PRO A 387 -1.58 9.41 7.96
C PRO A 387 -0.36 10.15 7.38
N ALA A 388 0.10 9.74 6.20
CA ALA A 388 1.12 10.40 5.41
C ALA A 388 0.63 10.51 3.97
N PHE A 389 0.82 11.67 3.37
CA PHE A 389 0.48 11.94 1.97
C PHE A 389 1.30 13.11 1.44
N HIS A 390 1.28 13.32 0.13
CA HIS A 390 1.94 14.47 -0.50
C HIS A 390 0.94 15.58 -0.76
N GLU A 391 1.32 16.78 -0.35
CA GLU A 391 0.58 18.01 -0.61
C GLU A 391 1.38 18.86 -1.59
N THR A 392 0.66 19.55 -2.48
CA THR A 392 1.20 20.70 -3.21
C THR A 392 0.41 21.93 -2.82
N LEU A 393 1.13 22.93 -2.33
CA LEU A 393 0.61 24.24 -1.95
C LEU A 393 1.02 25.27 -3.01
N PHE A 394 0.01 25.91 -3.60
CA PHE A 394 0.18 27.09 -4.44
C PHE A 394 -0.15 28.35 -3.65
N ILE A 395 0.73 29.33 -3.68
CA ILE A 395 0.58 30.62 -2.99
C ILE A 395 0.59 31.73 -4.04
N LEU A 396 -0.49 32.50 -4.10
CA LEU A 396 -0.62 33.65 -4.99
C LEU A 396 -0.91 34.91 -4.19
N GLY A 397 -0.04 35.92 -4.33
CA GLY A 397 -0.26 37.26 -3.78
C GLY A 397 -0.71 38.23 -4.86
N PHE A 398 -1.77 39.00 -4.63
CA PHE A 398 -2.30 39.97 -5.60
C PHE A 398 -2.82 41.23 -4.90
N ASN A 399 -2.98 42.31 -5.67
CA ASN A 399 -3.54 43.57 -5.16
C ASN A 399 -5.04 43.40 -4.87
N LYS A 400 -5.52 43.95 -3.74
CA LYS A 400 -6.94 43.93 -3.33
C LYS A 400 -7.92 44.32 -4.43
N ASN A 401 -7.55 45.27 -5.29
CA ASN A 401 -8.42 45.79 -6.35
C ASN A 401 -8.66 44.80 -7.50
N LEU A 402 -7.83 43.77 -7.63
CA LEU A 402 -7.89 42.76 -8.70
C LEU A 402 -8.32 41.39 -8.17
N ARG A 403 -8.94 41.36 -6.98
CA ARG A 403 -9.27 40.11 -6.27
C ARG A 403 -10.12 39.19 -7.13
N ASP A 404 -11.24 39.67 -7.65
CA ASP A 404 -12.25 38.80 -8.27
C ASP A 404 -11.77 38.25 -9.62
N ASP A 405 -11.05 39.06 -10.40
CA ASP A 405 -10.48 38.65 -11.70
C ASP A 405 -9.42 37.54 -11.55
N TYR A 406 -8.46 37.73 -10.64
CA TYR A 406 -7.42 36.70 -10.39
C TYR A 406 -8.00 35.46 -9.72
N PHE A 407 -8.98 35.65 -8.84
CA PHE A 407 -9.65 34.55 -8.15
C PHE A 407 -10.36 33.63 -9.13
N GLN A 408 -11.24 34.19 -9.96
CA GLN A 408 -12.01 33.40 -10.92
C GLN A 408 -11.09 32.77 -11.96
N SER A 409 -10.09 33.51 -12.44
CA SER A 409 -9.10 32.98 -13.41
C SER A 409 -8.34 31.77 -12.84
N LEU A 410 -7.84 31.82 -11.60
CA LEU A 410 -7.13 30.68 -11.02
C LEU A 410 -8.06 29.47 -10.86
N LEU A 411 -9.29 29.67 -10.37
CA LEU A 411 -10.26 28.58 -10.22
C LEU A 411 -10.62 27.94 -11.56
N ASP A 412 -10.85 28.73 -12.60
CA ASP A 412 -11.19 28.21 -13.93
C ASP A 412 -10.04 27.41 -14.53
N HIS A 413 -8.80 27.90 -14.42
CA HIS A 413 -7.61 27.17 -14.88
C HIS A 413 -7.36 25.91 -14.06
N LEU A 414 -7.52 25.96 -12.74
CA LEU A 414 -7.39 24.80 -11.87
C LEU A 414 -8.45 23.76 -12.19
N LYS A 415 -9.71 24.17 -12.37
CA LYS A 415 -10.80 23.28 -12.75
C LYS A 415 -10.54 22.62 -14.10
N GLY A 416 -10.19 23.40 -15.12
CA GLY A 416 -9.86 22.88 -16.46
C GLY A 416 -8.68 21.91 -16.44
N THR A 417 -7.66 22.21 -15.62
CA THR A 417 -6.50 21.31 -15.42
C THR A 417 -6.92 19.99 -14.77
N LEU A 418 -7.71 20.04 -13.70
CA LEU A 418 -8.19 18.84 -13.00
C LEU A 418 -9.12 18.01 -13.87
N ASP A 419 -10.07 18.64 -14.58
CA ASP A 419 -10.96 17.96 -15.52
C ASP A 419 -10.17 17.28 -16.65
N SER A 420 -9.14 17.95 -17.20
CA SER A 420 -8.26 17.36 -18.22
C SER A 420 -7.47 16.16 -17.70
N LEU A 421 -6.94 16.23 -16.47
CA LEU A 421 -6.20 15.12 -15.86
C LEU A 421 -7.11 13.91 -15.56
N LEU A 422 -8.33 14.17 -15.07
CA LEU A 422 -9.26 13.12 -14.64
C LEU A 422 -9.95 12.40 -15.81
N THR A 423 -10.02 13.03 -16.98
CA THR A 423 -10.64 12.47 -18.20
C THR A 423 -9.69 11.62 -19.05
N GLN A 424 -8.37 11.79 -18.90
CA GLN A 424 -7.35 11.07 -19.70
C GLN A 424 -7.41 9.54 -19.60
N THR A 425 -8.00 8.99 -18.53
CA THR A 425 -8.07 7.53 -18.30
C THR A 425 -9.45 6.93 -18.47
N LEU A 426 -10.44 7.72 -18.93
CA LEU A 426 -11.77 7.17 -19.21
C LEU A 426 -11.70 6.33 -20.49
N LEU A 427 -12.02 5.04 -20.37
CA LEU A 427 -12.14 4.15 -21.52
C LEU A 427 -13.18 4.72 -22.50
N GLU A 428 -12.85 4.75 -23.79
CA GLU A 428 -13.76 5.15 -24.87
C GLU A 428 -15.09 4.38 -24.74
N GLY A 429 -16.19 5.11 -24.50
CA GLY A 429 -17.53 4.55 -24.33
C GLY A 429 -18.06 4.47 -22.88
N SER A 430 -17.23 4.74 -21.87
CA SER A 430 -17.69 4.83 -20.48
C SER A 430 -18.32 6.20 -20.19
N LYS A 431 -19.63 6.22 -19.94
CA LYS A 431 -20.45 7.43 -19.67
C LYS A 431 -20.17 8.08 -18.31
N LEU A 432 -19.08 7.72 -17.64
CA LEU A 432 -18.85 8.05 -16.24
C LEU A 432 -18.04 9.34 -16.13
N SER A 433 -18.71 10.49 -16.15
CA SER A 433 -18.08 11.79 -15.97
C SER A 433 -17.58 11.94 -14.53
N ARG A 434 -16.26 12.00 -14.33
CA ARG A 434 -15.70 12.54 -13.09
C ARG A 434 -15.87 14.06 -13.16
N SER A 435 -16.68 14.64 -12.27
CA SER A 435 -16.85 16.09 -12.20
C SER A 435 -16.11 16.66 -11.00
N VAL A 436 -15.37 17.74 -11.23
CA VAL A 436 -14.75 18.55 -10.18
C VAL A 436 -15.73 19.63 -9.73
N GLU A 437 -16.01 19.65 -8.43
CA GLU A 437 -16.90 20.62 -7.79
C GLU A 437 -16.15 21.43 -6.72
N PHE A 438 -16.33 22.74 -6.75
CA PHE A 438 -15.82 23.66 -5.74
C PHE A 438 -16.98 24.03 -4.81
N ILE A 439 -16.89 23.64 -3.54
CA ILE A 439 -17.98 23.79 -2.57
C ILE A 439 -17.55 24.75 -1.46
N PHE A 440 -18.37 25.76 -1.18
CA PHE A 440 -18.14 26.70 -0.08
C PHE A 440 -18.15 26.00 1.29
N GLN A 441 -17.20 26.36 2.15
CA GLN A 441 -17.26 26.05 3.57
C GLN A 441 -18.15 27.05 4.33
N SER A 442 -18.56 26.67 5.54
CA SER A 442 -19.40 27.46 6.47
C SER A 442 -18.88 28.87 6.80
N ASN A 443 -17.64 29.20 6.41
CA ASN A 443 -17.01 30.50 6.60
C ASN A 443 -17.17 31.45 5.39
N GLU A 444 -17.90 31.04 4.33
CA GLU A 444 -18.20 31.79 3.09
C GLU A 444 -16.99 32.31 2.27
N LYS A 445 -15.75 32.00 2.66
CA LYS A 445 -14.51 32.46 1.99
C LYS A 445 -13.59 31.35 1.47
N ASP A 446 -13.81 30.12 1.93
CA ASP A 446 -12.97 28.98 1.66
C ASP A 446 -13.73 27.94 0.84
N TYR A 447 -13.05 27.29 -0.09
CA TYR A 447 -13.60 26.27 -0.97
C TYR A 447 -12.95 24.93 -0.70
N ILE A 448 -13.74 23.87 -0.75
CA ILE A 448 -13.27 22.49 -0.83
C ILE A 448 -13.38 22.03 -2.27
N ILE A 449 -12.33 21.38 -2.75
CA ILE A 449 -12.29 20.76 -4.07
C ILE A 449 -12.74 19.31 -3.90
N LYS A 450 -13.92 18.99 -4.42
CA LYS A 450 -14.50 17.65 -4.40
C LYS A 450 -14.50 17.03 -5.79
N VAL A 451 -14.26 15.73 -5.86
CA VAL A 451 -14.39 14.94 -7.09
C VAL A 451 -15.39 13.81 -6.88
N LYS A 452 -16.39 13.75 -7.76
CA LYS A 452 -17.31 12.62 -7.85
C LYS A 452 -16.65 11.49 -8.63
N SER A 453 -16.49 10.34 -7.99
CA SER A 453 -15.98 9.13 -8.62
C SER A 453 -16.92 7.97 -8.35
N HIS A 454 -17.32 7.24 -9.40
CA HIS A 454 -18.09 6.00 -9.27
C HIS A 454 -17.22 4.75 -9.46
N ASN A 455 -15.89 4.90 -9.59
CA ASN A 455 -14.97 3.80 -9.89
C ASN A 455 -14.55 3.00 -8.64
N PHE A 456 -14.93 3.44 -7.44
CA PHE A 456 -14.50 2.81 -6.19
C PHE A 456 -15.52 1.83 -5.58
N GLY A 457 -16.45 1.30 -6.39
CA GLY A 457 -17.47 0.33 -5.98
C GLY A 457 -18.80 0.97 -5.55
N SER A 458 -19.88 0.17 -5.54
CA SER A 458 -21.26 0.63 -5.31
C SER A 458 -21.49 1.26 -3.93
N ASP A 459 -20.71 0.87 -2.92
CA ASP A 459 -20.81 1.37 -1.54
C ASP A 459 -19.91 2.59 -1.27
N CYS A 460 -19.14 3.05 -2.27
CA CYS A 460 -18.14 4.10 -2.14
C CYS A 460 -18.30 5.23 -3.17
N ALA A 461 -19.52 5.49 -3.63
CA ALA A 461 -19.85 6.77 -4.27
C ALA A 461 -19.76 7.89 -3.22
N LYS A 462 -18.53 8.30 -2.89
CA LYS A 462 -18.24 9.40 -1.97
C LYS A 462 -17.56 10.51 -2.75
N ASP A 463 -18.03 11.72 -2.53
CA ASP A 463 -17.33 12.91 -2.99
C ASP A 463 -15.96 12.95 -2.29
N LEU A 464 -14.88 12.75 -3.05
CA LEU A 464 -13.53 12.77 -2.51
C LEU A 464 -13.04 14.20 -2.42
N ILE A 465 -12.63 14.61 -1.22
CA ILE A 465 -12.00 15.91 -1.00
C ILE A 465 -10.53 15.79 -1.39
N ILE A 466 -10.14 16.44 -2.49
CA ILE A 466 -8.77 16.37 -3.02
C ILE A 466 -7.96 17.63 -2.78
N GLY A 467 -8.55 18.65 -2.18
CA GLY A 467 -7.87 19.91 -1.92
C GLY A 467 -8.78 20.98 -1.34
N SER A 468 -8.20 22.13 -1.07
CA SER A 468 -8.91 23.32 -0.59
C SER A 468 -8.33 24.59 -1.20
N VAL A 469 -9.16 25.62 -1.30
CA VAL A 469 -8.75 26.99 -1.66
C VAL A 469 -9.13 27.87 -0.49
N THR A 470 -8.15 28.51 0.14
CA THR A 470 -8.37 29.43 1.25
C THR A 470 -7.88 30.82 0.89
N THR A 471 -8.61 31.83 1.36
CA THR A 471 -8.26 33.24 1.10
C THR A 471 -8.01 33.97 2.41
N SER A 472 -6.88 34.66 2.50
CA SER A 472 -6.50 35.41 3.70
C SER A 472 -6.51 36.92 3.46
N ALA A 473 -6.94 37.65 4.49
CA ALA A 473 -6.87 39.09 4.53
C ALA A 473 -5.54 39.54 5.16
N THR A 474 -4.76 40.32 4.41
CA THR A 474 -3.67 41.22 4.84
C THR A 474 -2.65 40.66 5.84
N SER A 475 -1.43 40.40 5.37
CA SER A 475 -0.27 40.31 6.26
C SER A 475 0.12 41.72 6.76
N ILE A 476 0.69 41.81 7.97
CA ILE A 476 1.15 43.07 8.59
C ILE A 476 2.14 43.83 7.68
N ILE A 477 2.87 43.10 6.83
CA ILE A 477 3.93 43.60 5.94
C ILE A 477 3.36 44.06 4.59
N HIS A 478 2.29 43.43 4.07
CA HIS A 478 1.69 43.76 2.79
C HIS A 478 0.26 44.29 2.95
N LYS A 479 0.11 45.53 3.42
CA LYS A 479 -1.19 46.16 3.76
C LYS A 479 -2.18 46.24 2.58
N ASP A 480 -1.70 46.21 1.34
CA ASP A 480 -2.53 46.31 0.12
C ASP A 480 -2.66 45.01 -0.68
N GLN A 481 -2.14 43.89 -0.14
CA GLN A 481 -2.16 42.59 -0.82
C GLN A 481 -3.11 41.59 -0.14
N CYS A 482 -3.71 40.75 -0.97
CA CYS A 482 -4.46 39.57 -0.59
C CYS A 482 -3.69 38.33 -1.01
N PHE A 483 -3.86 37.25 -0.24
CA PHE A 483 -3.22 35.98 -0.51
C PHE A 483 -4.27 34.89 -0.70
N MET A 484 -4.04 34.07 -1.71
CA MET A 484 -4.78 32.85 -1.94
C MET A 484 -3.85 31.66 -1.82
N PHE A 485 -4.36 30.62 -1.17
CA PHE A 485 -3.68 29.35 -0.98
C PHE A 485 -4.51 28.24 -1.59
N VAL A 486 -3.93 27.48 -2.51
CA VAL A 486 -4.53 26.25 -3.03
C VAL A 486 -3.71 25.07 -2.51
N SER A 487 -4.32 24.26 -1.65
CA SER A 487 -3.74 22.99 -1.19
C SER A 487 -4.34 21.85 -2.00
N MET A 488 -3.48 20.98 -2.54
CA MET A 488 -3.86 19.79 -3.31
C MET A 488 -3.25 18.53 -2.72
N ASN A 489 -4.08 17.52 -2.48
CA ASN A 489 -3.63 16.17 -2.11
C ASN A 489 -3.24 15.40 -3.37
N LEU A 490 -1.94 15.25 -3.60
CA LEU A 490 -1.40 14.60 -4.79
C LEU A 490 -1.66 13.10 -4.82
N ASP A 491 -1.68 12.46 -3.67
CA ASP A 491 -1.93 11.02 -3.57
C ASP A 491 -3.36 10.69 -4.03
N LEU A 492 -4.38 11.38 -3.50
CA LEU A 492 -5.77 11.18 -3.91
C LEU A 492 -5.99 11.52 -5.38
N LEU A 493 -5.33 12.57 -5.88
CA LEU A 493 -5.38 12.92 -7.29
C LEU A 493 -4.76 11.81 -8.15
N ALA A 494 -3.62 11.24 -7.75
CA ALA A 494 -3.01 10.11 -8.43
C ALA A 494 -3.92 8.87 -8.39
N MET A 495 -4.56 8.58 -7.26
CA MET A 495 -5.52 7.46 -7.17
C MET A 495 -6.66 7.61 -8.17
N LEU A 496 -7.23 8.82 -8.26
CA LEU A 496 -8.28 9.12 -9.22
C LEU A 496 -7.78 8.95 -10.66
N VAL A 497 -6.67 9.57 -11.02
CA VAL A 497 -6.12 9.54 -12.38
C VAL A 497 -5.84 8.10 -12.81
N TRP A 498 -5.08 7.32 -12.05
CA TRP A 498 -4.73 5.95 -12.45
C TRP A 498 -5.77 4.89 -12.07
N GLY A 499 -6.86 5.25 -11.39
CA GLY A 499 -7.88 4.28 -10.96
C GLY A 499 -7.39 3.32 -9.88
N ILE A 500 -6.49 3.76 -9.00
CA ILE A 500 -5.97 2.96 -7.87
C ILE A 500 -7.03 2.95 -6.76
N SER A 501 -7.56 1.78 -6.44
CA SER A 501 -8.66 1.63 -5.47
C SER A 501 -8.23 1.67 -4.00
N ASP A 502 -6.96 1.42 -3.71
CA ASP A 502 -6.41 1.37 -2.36
C ASP A 502 -5.24 2.34 -2.22
N TRP A 503 -5.36 3.34 -1.34
CA TRP A 503 -4.33 4.37 -1.14
C TRP A 503 -3.00 3.74 -0.71
N ARG A 504 -3.02 2.66 0.07
CA ARG A 504 -1.80 2.02 0.57
C ARG A 504 -0.91 1.51 -0.56
N MET A 505 -1.48 1.24 -1.73
CA MET A 505 -0.74 0.86 -2.93
C MET A 505 0.26 1.95 -3.39
N LEU A 506 -0.04 3.23 -3.18
CA LEU A 506 0.91 4.33 -3.45
C LEU A 506 2.13 4.31 -2.52
N TRP A 507 2.04 3.62 -1.37
CA TRP A 507 3.08 3.58 -0.36
C TRP A 507 3.77 2.20 -0.28
N THR A 508 3.40 1.26 -1.14
CA THR A 508 4.01 -0.09 -1.16
C THR A 508 5.50 -0.05 -1.52
N PHE A 509 6.26 -0.99 -0.94
CA PHE A 509 7.66 -1.24 -1.30
C PHE A 509 7.78 -2.20 -2.48
N ASP A 510 6.67 -2.73 -2.98
CA ASP A 510 6.65 -3.72 -4.03
C ASP A 510 7.02 -3.09 -5.38
N HIS A 511 8.09 -3.58 -6.00
CA HIS A 511 8.57 -3.06 -7.28
C HIS A 511 7.57 -3.28 -8.43
N ARG A 512 6.65 -4.24 -8.31
CA ARG A 512 5.60 -4.46 -9.32
C ARG A 512 4.68 -3.26 -9.44
N PHE A 513 4.48 -2.50 -8.36
CA PHE A 513 3.71 -1.27 -8.43
C PHE A 513 4.32 -0.29 -9.43
N LEU A 514 5.60 0.07 -9.25
CA LEU A 514 6.28 1.05 -10.11
C LEU A 514 6.43 0.58 -11.56
N LYS A 515 6.54 -0.74 -11.80
CA LYS A 515 6.57 -1.32 -13.16
C LYS A 515 5.31 -1.00 -13.98
N ASN A 516 4.20 -0.60 -13.37
CA ASN A 516 2.97 -0.21 -14.07
C ASN A 516 2.98 1.24 -14.61
N PHE A 517 3.95 2.07 -14.22
CA PHE A 517 3.96 3.49 -14.59
C PHE A 517 5.07 3.77 -15.60
N VAL A 518 4.68 3.97 -16.85
CA VAL A 518 5.60 4.39 -17.91
C VAL A 518 5.60 5.92 -18.00
N PRO A 519 6.76 6.59 -17.96
CA PRO A 519 6.84 8.04 -18.11
C PRO A 519 6.09 8.54 -19.36
N GLY A 520 5.29 9.59 -19.18
CA GLY A 520 4.53 10.23 -20.26
C GLY A 520 3.20 9.55 -20.62
N LYS A 521 2.94 8.32 -20.17
CA LYS A 521 1.67 7.62 -20.38
C LYS A 521 0.82 7.62 -19.13
N ILE A 522 -0.49 7.81 -19.30
CA ILE A 522 -1.47 7.58 -18.23
C ILE A 522 -2.41 6.48 -18.70
N GLU A 523 -2.24 5.31 -18.12
CA GLU A 523 -3.06 4.12 -18.37
C GLU A 523 -3.65 3.64 -17.03
N PRO A 524 -4.84 3.03 -16.99
CA PRO A 524 -5.40 2.51 -15.74
C PRO A 524 -4.47 1.50 -15.07
N PHE A 525 -4.29 1.63 -13.76
CA PHE A 525 -3.47 0.72 -12.96
C PHE A 525 -4.07 -0.70 -12.95
N LYS A 526 -3.26 -1.70 -13.32
CA LYS A 526 -3.62 -3.12 -13.16
C LYS A 526 -3.11 -3.62 -11.81
N SER A 527 -4.03 -3.97 -10.91
CA SER A 527 -3.64 -4.57 -9.62
C SER A 527 -2.91 -5.90 -9.84
N TYR A 528 -1.82 -6.11 -9.11
CA TYR A 528 -1.07 -7.37 -9.03
C TYR A 528 -1.44 -8.20 -7.79
N SER A 529 -2.42 -7.75 -7.01
CA SER A 529 -3.00 -8.44 -5.86
C SER A 529 -4.52 -8.46 -6.01
N LEU A 530 -5.04 -9.61 -6.42
CA LEU A 530 -6.43 -9.84 -6.70
C LEU A 530 -7.07 -10.59 -5.53
N TYR A 531 -8.24 -10.11 -5.12
CA TYR A 531 -9.09 -10.75 -4.10
C TYR A 531 -8.34 -11.09 -2.79
N PRO A 532 -7.55 -10.15 -2.21
CA PRO A 532 -6.79 -10.43 -0.99
C PRO A 532 -7.72 -10.88 0.14
N PRO A 533 -7.31 -11.87 0.98
CA PRO A 533 -8.13 -12.36 2.07
C PRO A 533 -8.53 -11.23 3.02
N CYS A 534 -9.76 -11.29 3.52
CA CYS A 534 -10.34 -10.31 4.43
C CYS A 534 -10.75 -11.00 5.72
N TYR A 535 -10.28 -10.48 6.86
CA TYR A 535 -10.57 -11.03 8.19
C TYR A 535 -11.21 -9.95 9.06
N VAL A 536 -12.29 -10.30 9.75
CA VAL A 536 -13.08 -9.37 10.56
C VAL A 536 -13.00 -9.79 12.03
N HIS A 537 -12.66 -8.83 12.90
CA HIS A 537 -12.63 -9.04 14.34
C HIS A 537 -13.34 -7.90 15.07
N ASP A 538 -14.24 -8.27 15.98
CA ASP A 538 -14.85 -7.32 16.90
C ASP A 538 -13.99 -7.21 18.17
N ILE A 539 -13.91 -6.00 18.71
CA ILE A 539 -13.26 -5.69 19.98
C ILE A 539 -14.22 -4.90 20.85
N SER A 540 -14.38 -5.34 22.09
CA SER A 540 -15.11 -4.60 23.12
C SER A 540 -14.18 -4.28 24.27
N PHE A 541 -14.37 -3.12 24.89
CA PHE A 541 -13.61 -2.71 26.07
C PHE A 541 -14.45 -1.78 26.95
N TRP A 542 -14.10 -1.71 28.23
CA TRP A 542 -14.65 -0.74 29.19
C TRP A 542 -13.81 0.53 29.20
N LEU A 543 -14.47 1.67 29.30
CA LEU A 543 -13.85 2.98 29.46
C LEU A 543 -13.48 3.23 30.92
N ASP A 544 -12.39 3.95 31.15
CA ASP A 544 -12.07 4.52 32.46
C ASP A 544 -12.87 5.82 32.63
N GLU A 545 -13.72 5.89 33.65
CA GLU A 545 -14.57 7.07 33.93
C GLU A 545 -13.75 8.35 34.20
N LYS A 546 -12.47 8.21 34.57
CA LYS A 546 -11.59 9.34 34.90
C LYS A 546 -10.81 9.88 33.70
N LYS A 547 -10.83 9.19 32.55
CA LYS A 547 -10.04 9.56 31.37
C LYS A 547 -10.93 9.63 30.14
N GLU A 548 -10.77 10.68 29.36
CA GLU A 548 -11.43 10.79 28.07
C GLU A 548 -10.85 9.76 27.09
N PHE A 549 -11.72 9.11 26.33
CA PHE A 549 -11.31 8.15 25.30
C PHE A 549 -10.91 8.89 24.03
N ASP A 550 -9.62 8.86 23.72
CA ASP A 550 -9.10 9.39 22.46
C ASP A 550 -9.27 8.34 21.34
N GLU A 551 -10.36 8.49 20.58
CA GLU A 551 -10.65 7.63 19.42
C GLU A 551 -9.60 7.78 18.30
N LEU A 552 -9.00 8.95 18.13
CA LEU A 552 -7.97 9.17 17.11
C LEU A 552 -6.67 8.42 17.46
N GLU A 553 -6.31 8.40 18.75
CA GLU A 553 -5.21 7.58 19.25
C GLU A 553 -5.54 6.08 19.14
N PHE A 554 -6.80 5.65 19.36
CA PHE A 554 -7.23 4.27 19.08
C PHE A 554 -6.97 3.84 17.64
N HIS A 555 -7.30 4.68 16.66
CA HIS A 555 -6.97 4.44 15.26
C HIS A 555 -5.45 4.45 15.00
N THR A 556 -4.71 5.33 15.66
CA THR A 556 -3.25 5.43 15.52
C THR A 556 -2.55 4.16 16.04
N VAL A 557 -2.98 3.65 17.20
CA VAL A 557 -2.50 2.37 17.77
C VAL A 557 -2.88 1.19 16.90
N ALA A 558 -4.10 1.15 16.37
CA ALA A 558 -4.54 0.09 15.45
C ALA A 558 -3.65 0.04 14.21
N ARG A 559 -3.32 1.21 13.64
CA ARG A 559 -2.42 1.33 12.48
C ARG A 559 -1.01 0.82 12.78
N ALA A 560 -0.45 1.24 13.92
CA ALA A 560 0.86 0.82 14.39
C ALA A 560 0.96 -0.71 14.57
N VAL A 561 0.04 -1.30 15.32
CA VAL A 561 0.05 -2.74 15.63
C VAL A 561 -0.20 -3.61 14.39
N SER A 562 -1.09 -3.16 13.51
CA SER A 562 -1.47 -3.92 12.32
C SER A 562 -0.54 -3.70 11.12
N GLN A 563 0.43 -2.79 11.21
CA GLN A 563 1.30 -2.41 10.08
C GLN A 563 0.48 -2.04 8.82
N ASP A 564 -0.48 -1.13 8.97
CA ASP A 564 -1.46 -0.73 7.94
C ASP A 564 -2.38 -1.84 7.39
N THR A 565 -2.46 -3.00 8.04
CA THR A 565 -3.33 -4.10 7.60
C THR A 565 -4.81 -3.83 7.89
N VAL A 566 -5.13 -3.01 8.91
CA VAL A 566 -6.54 -2.63 9.17
C VAL A 566 -6.97 -1.58 8.15
N ILE A 567 -8.01 -1.89 7.36
CA ILE A 567 -8.56 -1.01 6.31
C ILE A 567 -9.78 -0.22 6.74
N SER A 568 -10.42 -0.65 7.83
CA SER A 568 -11.66 -0.06 8.32
C SER A 568 -11.83 -0.40 9.79
N ILE A 569 -12.25 0.60 10.56
CA ILE A 569 -12.73 0.45 11.92
C ILE A 569 -14.14 1.04 11.98
N GLN A 570 -15.11 0.23 12.37
CA GLN A 570 -16.51 0.61 12.45
C GLN A 570 -16.99 0.55 13.90
N PHE A 571 -17.51 1.67 14.40
CA PHE A 571 -18.22 1.67 15.68
C PHE A 571 -19.51 0.84 15.55
N LEU A 572 -19.70 -0.13 16.43
CA LEU A 572 -20.88 -1.00 16.43
C LEU A 572 -21.89 -0.58 17.50
N SER A 573 -21.44 -0.39 18.74
CA SER A 573 -22.35 -0.15 19.86
C SER A 573 -21.67 0.48 21.07
N ARG A 574 -22.47 1.22 21.85
CA ARG A 574 -22.15 1.67 23.20
C ARG A 574 -23.12 1.03 24.18
N PHE A 575 -22.59 0.37 25.20
CA PHE A 575 -23.35 -0.24 26.28
C PHE A 575 -23.01 0.44 27.60
N GLN A 576 -24.00 0.69 28.45
CA GLN A 576 -23.79 1.23 29.79
C GLN A 576 -24.32 0.22 30.80
N HIS A 577 -23.46 -0.24 31.71
CA HIS A 577 -23.82 -1.27 32.67
C HIS A 577 -24.79 -0.70 33.72
N PRO A 578 -25.96 -1.31 33.97
CA PRO A 578 -27.03 -0.70 34.76
C PRO A 578 -26.67 -0.45 36.23
N LYS A 579 -25.82 -1.30 36.83
CA LYS A 579 -25.40 -1.17 38.24
C LYS A 579 -24.13 -0.32 38.42
N THR A 580 -23.05 -0.70 37.74
CA THR A 580 -21.76 -0.01 37.85
C THR A 580 -21.67 1.30 37.07
N GLN A 581 -22.63 1.59 36.17
CA GLN A 581 -22.62 2.76 35.26
C GLN A 581 -21.44 2.81 34.28
N GLN A 582 -20.54 1.83 34.32
CA GLN A 582 -19.42 1.71 33.40
C GLN A 582 -19.90 1.62 31.94
N VAL A 583 -19.19 2.32 31.07
CA VAL A 583 -19.46 2.36 29.64
C VAL A 583 -18.53 1.39 28.92
N SER A 584 -19.09 0.57 28.04
CA SER A 584 -18.35 -0.27 27.11
C SER A 584 -18.61 0.17 25.67
N LEU A 585 -17.56 0.22 24.87
CA LEU A 585 -17.63 0.43 23.43
C LEU A 585 -17.30 -0.87 22.70
N CYS A 586 -17.92 -1.07 21.53
CA CYS A 586 -17.62 -2.17 20.64
C CYS A 586 -17.32 -1.64 19.23
N TYR A 587 -16.20 -2.09 18.67
CA TYR A 587 -15.72 -1.74 17.34
C TYR A 587 -15.45 -3.00 16.51
N ARG A 588 -15.66 -2.91 15.20
CA ARG A 588 -15.32 -3.93 14.22
C ARG A 588 -14.11 -3.49 13.41
N LEU A 589 -13.06 -4.30 13.42
CA LEU A 589 -11.85 -4.09 12.65
C LEU A 589 -11.84 -5.06 11.46
N THR A 590 -11.56 -4.53 10.27
CA THR A 590 -11.40 -5.30 9.03
C THR A 590 -9.93 -5.29 8.61
N TYR A 591 -9.33 -6.47 8.53
CA TYR A 591 -7.93 -6.70 8.18
C TYR A 591 -7.80 -7.21 6.75
N GLN A 592 -7.00 -6.54 5.94
CA GLN A 592 -6.69 -6.90 4.55
C GLN A 592 -5.42 -6.17 4.10
N THR A 593 -4.58 -6.80 3.28
CA THR A 593 -3.35 -6.20 2.72
C THR A 593 -3.47 -6.03 1.20
N CYS A 594 -2.77 -5.05 0.63
CA CYS A 594 -2.75 -4.81 -0.82
C CYS A 594 -1.56 -5.47 -1.55
N ASP A 595 -0.52 -5.88 -0.82
CA ASP A 595 0.77 -6.33 -1.36
C ASP A 595 1.42 -7.52 -0.61
N LYS A 596 0.85 -7.92 0.53
CA LYS A 596 1.33 -9.02 1.38
C LYS A 596 0.33 -10.18 1.44
N ALA A 597 0.84 -11.38 1.67
CA ALA A 597 0.05 -12.60 1.89
C ALA A 597 -0.48 -12.72 3.33
N LEU A 598 -1.62 -12.11 3.64
CA LEU A 598 -2.18 -12.09 4.98
C LEU A 598 -2.83 -13.42 5.38
N THR A 599 -2.43 -13.96 6.53
CA THR A 599 -2.98 -15.19 7.10
C THR A 599 -3.86 -14.92 8.33
N GLN A 600 -4.80 -15.82 8.62
CA GLN A 600 -5.65 -15.75 9.81
C GLN A 600 -4.82 -15.75 11.12
N HIS A 601 -3.71 -16.50 11.16
CA HIS A 601 -2.83 -16.56 12.33
C HIS A 601 -2.15 -15.21 12.62
N GLN A 602 -1.67 -14.53 11.57
CA GLN A 602 -1.07 -13.19 11.70
C GLN A 602 -2.09 -12.19 12.22
N VAL A 603 -3.32 -12.19 11.68
CA VAL A 603 -4.39 -11.31 12.17
C VAL A 603 -4.74 -11.59 13.63
N GLY A 604 -4.84 -12.86 14.03
CA GLY A 604 -5.07 -13.23 15.43
C GLY A 604 -3.96 -12.73 16.38
N SER A 605 -2.71 -12.74 15.91
CA SER A 605 -1.56 -12.20 16.65
C SER A 605 -1.64 -10.67 16.76
N MET A 606 -1.92 -9.97 15.65
CA MET A 606 -2.12 -8.51 15.63
C MET A 606 -3.26 -8.09 16.55
N GLN A 607 -4.41 -8.77 16.49
CA GLN A 607 -5.56 -8.49 17.34
C GLN A 607 -5.25 -8.70 18.83
N SER A 608 -4.42 -9.70 19.16
CA SER A 608 -3.99 -9.95 20.54
C SER A 608 -3.03 -8.87 21.04
N GLN A 609 -2.09 -8.42 20.20
CA GLN A 609 -1.23 -7.29 20.53
C GLN A 609 -2.03 -5.99 20.67
N PHE A 610 -3.00 -5.76 19.79
CA PHE A 610 -3.83 -4.56 19.81
C PHE A 610 -4.58 -4.41 21.14
N ARG A 611 -5.15 -5.50 21.67
CA ARG A 611 -5.77 -5.51 23.01
C ARG A 611 -4.82 -5.06 24.11
N LYS A 612 -3.55 -5.46 24.05
CA LYS A 612 -2.53 -5.07 25.04
C LYS A 612 -2.18 -3.58 24.91
N GLU A 613 -1.96 -3.11 23.69
CA GLU A 613 -1.57 -1.72 23.44
C GLU A 613 -2.68 -0.73 23.80
N ILE A 614 -3.95 -1.01 23.49
CA ILE A 614 -5.05 -0.12 23.89
C ILE A 614 -5.20 -0.06 25.41
N GLN A 615 -4.94 -1.17 26.12
CA GLN A 615 -4.96 -1.17 27.58
C GLN A 615 -3.83 -0.30 28.16
N GLN A 616 -2.64 -0.35 27.57
CA GLN A 616 -1.48 0.40 28.03
C GLN A 616 -1.56 1.90 27.69
N ARG A 617 -1.90 2.23 26.44
CA ARG A 617 -1.86 3.60 25.90
C ARG A 617 -3.16 4.38 26.10
N LEU A 618 -4.31 3.71 26.04
CA LEU A 618 -5.64 4.34 26.17
C LEU A 618 -6.30 4.05 27.51
N HIS A 619 -5.67 3.25 28.37
CA HIS A 619 -6.16 2.91 29.71
C HIS A 619 -7.57 2.28 29.72
N VAL A 620 -7.95 1.61 28.63
CA VAL A 620 -9.21 0.85 28.54
C VAL A 620 -9.03 -0.59 29.02
N ILE A 621 -10.12 -1.27 29.38
CA ILE A 621 -10.07 -2.67 29.83
C ILE A 621 -10.73 -3.56 28.77
N PRO A 622 -9.97 -4.32 27.96
CA PRO A 622 -10.54 -5.25 26.97
C PRO A 622 -11.47 -6.28 27.59
N ARG A 623 -12.54 -6.63 26.87
CA ARG A 623 -13.58 -7.60 27.25
C ARG A 623 -13.58 -8.84 26.37
#